data_AF-A0A956ZW34-F1
#
_entry.id   AF-A0A956ZW34-F1
#
_cell.length_a   1.000
_cell.length_b   1.000
_cell.length_c   1.000
_cell.angle_alpha   90.00
_cell.angle_beta   90.00
_cell.angle_gamma   90.00
#
_symmetry.space_group_name_H-M   'P 1'
#
loop_
_entity.id
_entity.type
_entity.pdbx_description
1 polymer ?
#
loop_
_entity_poly.entity_id
_entity_poly.type
_entity_poly.pdbx_seq_one_letter_code
_entity_poly.pdbx_strand_id
1 'polypeptide(L)'
;MAVARPKTLRQARSSYATNGELAWWIFMRLSGLALIFLVFGHIFMNNIQINVANVDYAYVANRFSKGWVKVYDSFLLGFAMLHGVNGLRYSVEDYFKNPKRRFWAKLILFSVAIILFVMGVMTLWAFTFEEMGNAIDALPHGN
;
A
#
# COMPACT_ATOMS: atom_id res chain seq x y z
N MET A 1 20.12 11.73 -26.51
CA MET A 1 19.43 12.40 -27.63
C MET A 1 18.74 13.63 -27.08
N ALA A 2 19.07 14.82 -27.56
CA ALA A 2 18.42 16.05 -27.10
C ALA A 2 16.98 16.09 -27.62
N VAL A 3 16.01 16.19 -26.71
CA VAL A 3 14.60 16.38 -27.09
C VAL A 3 14.49 17.73 -27.77
N ALA A 4 14.14 17.73 -29.06
CA ALA A 4 13.99 18.97 -29.83
C ALA A 4 12.94 19.87 -29.15
N ARG A 5 13.32 21.13 -28.87
CA ARG A 5 12.43 22.09 -28.21
C ARG A 5 11.19 22.33 -29.08
N PRO A 6 9.96 22.18 -28.53
CA PRO A 6 8.74 22.36 -29.29
C PRO A 6 8.67 23.80 -29.84
N LYS A 7 8.38 23.94 -31.13
CA LYS A 7 8.36 25.24 -31.83
C LYS A 7 6.98 25.88 -31.84
N THR A 8 5.94 25.14 -31.49
CA THR A 8 4.54 25.62 -31.49
C THR A 8 3.83 25.25 -30.18
N LEU A 9 2.80 26.03 -29.81
CA LEU A 9 1.96 25.72 -28.63
C LEU A 9 1.31 24.33 -28.74
N ARG A 10 0.92 23.91 -29.95
CA ARG A 10 0.37 22.56 -30.18
C ARG A 10 1.39 21.46 -29.91
N GLN A 11 2.65 21.66 -30.31
CA GLN A 11 3.75 20.72 -30.04
C GLN A 11 4.15 20.72 -28.56
N ALA A 12 4.18 21.88 -27.91
CA ALA A 12 4.41 21.95 -26.47
C ALA A 12 3.29 21.19 -25.73
N ARG A 13 2.03 21.47 -26.08
CA ARG A 13 0.87 20.79 -25.51
C ARG A 13 0.87 19.29 -25.77
N SER A 14 1.32 18.81 -26.94
CA SER A 14 1.45 17.36 -27.20
C SER A 14 2.58 16.70 -26.41
N SER A 15 3.70 17.40 -26.16
CA SER A 15 4.78 16.89 -25.32
C SER A 15 4.41 16.81 -23.83
N TYR A 16 3.49 17.67 -23.37
CA TYR A 16 2.92 17.64 -22.02
C TYR A 16 1.62 16.82 -21.92
N ALA A 17 1.03 16.37 -23.05
CA ALA A 17 -0.25 15.68 -23.07
C ALA A 17 -0.21 14.26 -22.50
N THR A 18 0.97 13.63 -22.42
CA THR A 18 1.14 12.37 -21.67
C THR A 18 1.18 12.66 -20.17
N ASN A 19 -0.01 12.91 -19.61
CA ASN A 19 -0.29 13.25 -18.20
C ASN A 19 0.05 12.14 -17.18
N GLY A 20 0.91 11.17 -17.50
CA GLY A 20 1.24 10.08 -16.58
C GLY A 20 1.89 10.61 -15.29
N GLU A 21 2.77 11.60 -15.41
CA GLU A 21 3.36 12.27 -14.26
C GLU A 21 2.34 13.08 -13.47
N LEU A 22 1.41 13.77 -14.15
CA LEU A 22 0.29 14.46 -13.49
C LEU A 22 -0.62 13.48 -12.75
N ALA A 23 -0.92 12.32 -13.34
CA ALA A 23 -1.74 11.28 -12.72
C ALA A 23 -1.07 10.73 -11.46
N TRP A 24 0.22 10.41 -11.51
CA TRP A 24 0.99 10.00 -10.33
C TRP A 24 1.09 11.11 -9.29
N TRP A 25 1.24 12.36 -9.73
CA TRP A 25 1.25 13.51 -8.85
C TRP A 25 -0.08 13.62 -8.09
N ILE A 26 -1.23 13.58 -8.79
CA ILE A 26 -2.56 13.63 -8.18
C ILE A 26 -2.75 12.44 -7.24
N PHE A 27 -2.40 11.23 -7.70
CA PHE A 27 -2.46 10.02 -6.90
C PHE A 27 -1.72 10.19 -5.57
N MET A 28 -0.49 10.70 -5.56
CA MET A 28 0.27 10.89 -4.32
C MET A 28 -0.43 11.80 -3.31
N ARG A 29 -1.17 12.82 -3.75
CA ARG A 29 -1.88 13.75 -2.86
C ARG A 29 -3.13 13.09 -2.29
N LEU A 30 -3.95 12.50 -3.17
CA LEU A 30 -5.20 11.87 -2.77
C LEU A 30 -4.96 10.63 -1.91
N SER A 31 -4.00 9.79 -2.29
CA SER A 31 -3.61 8.61 -1.49
C SER A 31 -3.01 9.02 -0.15
N GLY A 32 -2.20 10.08 -0.09
CA GLY A 32 -1.67 10.60 1.17
C GLY A 32 -2.79 11.04 2.13
N LEU A 33 -3.77 11.78 1.62
CA LEU A 33 -4.94 12.19 2.41
C LEU A 33 -5.77 10.99 2.87
N ALA A 34 -6.03 10.02 1.99
CA ALA A 34 -6.73 8.78 2.34
C ALA A 34 -5.97 7.97 3.41
N LEU A 35 -4.63 7.90 3.29
CA LEU A 35 -3.76 7.18 4.21
C LEU A 35 -3.77 7.76 5.62
N ILE A 36 -4.02 9.06 5.79
CA ILE A 36 -4.22 9.61 7.14
C ILE A 36 -5.36 8.86 7.85
N PHE A 37 -6.53 8.73 7.22
CA PHE A 37 -7.65 8.04 7.85
C PHE A 37 -7.44 6.53 7.95
N LEU A 38 -6.86 5.90 6.92
CA LEU A 38 -6.62 4.46 6.90
C LEU A 38 -5.52 4.02 7.89
N VAL A 39 -4.45 4.78 8.05
CA VAL A 39 -3.38 4.42 9.00
C VAL A 39 -3.83 4.66 10.43
N PHE A 40 -4.46 5.82 10.71
CA PHE A 40 -4.93 6.11 12.06
C PHE A 40 -6.02 5.17 12.52
N GLY A 41 -6.99 4.83 11.66
CA GLY A 41 -8.01 3.83 12.00
C GLY A 41 -7.39 2.44 12.28
N HIS A 42 -6.36 2.05 11.52
CA HIS A 42 -5.66 0.79 11.73
C HIS A 42 -4.91 0.76 13.06
N ILE A 43 -4.19 1.84 13.39
CA ILE A 43 -3.50 1.97 14.69
C ILE A 43 -4.52 1.97 15.83
N PHE A 44 -5.64 2.68 15.68
CA PHE A 44 -6.67 2.75 16.71
C PHE A 44 -7.26 1.37 17.03
N MET A 45 -7.68 0.62 16.00
CA MET A 45 -8.30 -0.70 16.17
C MET A 45 -7.34 -1.75 16.74
N ASN A 46 -6.05 -1.68 16.39
CA ASN A 46 -5.09 -2.74 16.72
C ASN A 46 -4.15 -2.41 17.90
N ASN A 47 -3.97 -1.13 18.26
CA ASN A 47 -3.02 -0.72 19.33
C ASN A 47 -3.67 0.08 20.45
N ILE A 48 -4.75 0.82 20.17
CA ILE A 48 -5.40 1.66 21.18
C ILE A 48 -6.55 0.93 21.84
N GLN A 49 -7.38 0.22 21.05
CA GLN A 49 -8.49 -0.56 21.60
C GLN A 49 -8.05 -1.85 22.28
N ILE A 50 -6.86 -2.36 21.94
CA ILE A 50 -6.36 -3.66 22.39
C ILE A 50 -4.91 -3.48 22.81
N ASN A 51 -4.56 -4.06 23.96
CA ASN A 51 -3.17 -4.11 24.40
C ASN A 51 -2.39 -5.04 23.46
N VAL A 52 -1.35 -4.54 22.79
CA VAL A 52 -0.53 -5.32 21.86
C VAL A 52 0.04 -6.60 22.51
N ALA A 53 0.21 -6.61 23.83
CA ALA A 53 0.65 -7.78 24.59
C ALA A 53 -0.35 -8.95 24.56
N ASN A 54 -1.61 -8.70 24.19
CA ASN A 54 -2.69 -9.68 24.13
C ASN A 54 -3.08 -10.03 22.68
N VAL A 55 -2.30 -9.61 21.68
CA VAL A 55 -2.55 -9.96 20.28
C VAL A 55 -2.05 -11.39 20.03
N ASP A 56 -2.99 -12.31 19.92
CA ASP A 56 -2.73 -13.72 19.60
C ASP A 56 -3.34 -14.11 18.23
N TYR A 57 -3.14 -15.36 17.85
CA TYR A 57 -3.69 -15.89 16.60
C TYR A 57 -5.22 -15.84 16.56
N ALA A 58 -5.89 -16.09 17.70
CA ALA A 58 -7.34 -16.11 17.79
C ALA A 58 -7.94 -14.73 17.50
N TYR A 59 -7.33 -13.67 18.04
CA TYR A 59 -7.70 -12.30 17.72
C TYR A 59 -7.57 -12.00 16.22
N VAL A 60 -6.43 -12.36 15.60
CA VAL A 60 -6.22 -12.11 14.17
C VAL A 60 -7.23 -12.88 13.32
N ALA A 61 -7.50 -14.15 13.65
CA ALA A 61 -8.48 -14.97 12.95
C ALA A 61 -9.90 -14.37 13.05
N ASN A 62 -10.34 -13.95 14.25
CA ASN A 62 -11.65 -13.30 14.41
C ASN A 62 -11.71 -11.91 13.73
N ARG A 63 -10.62 -11.15 13.74
CA ARG A 63 -10.58 -9.86 13.01
C ARG A 63 -10.67 -10.09 11.50
N PHE A 64 -9.94 -11.06 10.97
CA PHE A 64 -9.94 -11.39 9.55
C PHE A 64 -11.16 -12.17 9.09
N SER A 65 -11.97 -12.77 9.97
CA SER A 65 -13.28 -13.33 9.58
C SER A 65 -14.23 -12.25 9.05
N LYS A 66 -14.10 -11.00 9.54
CA LYS A 66 -14.97 -9.88 9.22
C LYS A 66 -14.67 -9.31 7.82
N GLY A 67 -15.62 -9.45 6.89
CA GLY A 67 -15.45 -9.00 5.51
C GLY A 67 -15.10 -7.50 5.36
N TRP A 68 -15.66 -6.63 6.21
CA TRP A 68 -15.35 -5.19 6.17
C TRP A 68 -13.88 -4.89 6.53
N VAL A 69 -13.28 -5.70 7.41
CA VAL A 69 -11.86 -5.57 7.79
C VAL A 69 -10.97 -5.93 6.61
N LYS A 70 -11.30 -7.01 5.88
CA LYS A 70 -10.57 -7.41 4.66
C LYS A 70 -10.58 -6.29 3.61
N VAL A 71 -11.72 -5.66 3.40
CA VAL A 71 -11.85 -4.52 2.46
C VAL A 71 -11.02 -3.33 2.92
N TYR A 72 -11.14 -2.96 4.20
CA TYR A 72 -10.37 -1.87 4.80
C TYR A 72 -8.86 -2.08 4.70
N ASP A 73 -8.36 -3.25 5.12
CA ASP A 73 -6.94 -3.59 5.07
C ASP A 73 -6.44 -3.74 3.63
N SER A 74 -7.30 -4.14 2.67
CA SER A 74 -6.94 -4.16 1.24
C SER A 74 -6.70 -2.76 0.69
N PHE A 75 -7.55 -1.79 1.05
CA PHE A 75 -7.33 -0.39 0.69
C PHE A 75 -6.08 0.17 1.36
N LEU A 76 -5.88 -0.10 2.64
CA LEU A 76 -4.67 0.31 3.36
C LEU A 76 -3.42 -0.28 2.71
N LEU A 77 -3.38 -1.59 2.43
CA LEU A 77 -2.28 -2.26 1.75
C LEU A 77 -2.02 -1.64 0.37
N GLY A 78 -3.05 -1.51 -0.45
CA GLY A 78 -2.94 -0.96 -1.80
C GLY A 78 -2.42 0.48 -1.80
N PHE A 79 -3.06 1.37 -1.05
CA PHE A 79 -2.65 2.77 -0.99
C PHE A 79 -1.27 2.93 -0.35
N ALA A 80 -0.97 2.23 0.74
CA ALA A 80 0.32 2.37 1.43
C ALA A 80 1.47 1.86 0.56
N MET A 81 1.30 0.70 -0.09
CA MET A 81 2.31 0.14 -0.99
C MET A 81 2.54 1.04 -2.20
N LEU A 82 1.48 1.44 -2.90
CA LEU A 82 1.62 2.29 -4.09
C LEU A 82 2.18 3.68 -3.74
N HIS A 83 1.71 4.31 -2.66
CA HIS A 83 2.21 5.60 -2.20
C HIS A 83 3.67 5.51 -1.76
N GLY A 84 4.00 4.55 -0.89
CA GLY A 84 5.35 4.35 -0.36
C GLY A 84 6.37 4.00 -1.44
N VAL A 85 6.05 3.05 -2.33
CA VAL A 85 6.95 2.64 -3.41
C VAL A 85 7.16 3.76 -4.43
N ASN A 86 6.12 4.51 -4.78
CA ASN A 86 6.28 5.67 -5.67
C ASN A 86 7.10 6.78 -5.01
N GLY A 87 6.93 7.03 -3.71
CA GLY A 87 7.78 7.95 -2.94
C GLY A 87 9.25 7.50 -2.94
N LEU A 88 9.52 6.23 -2.60
CA LEU A 88 10.86 5.66 -2.63
C LEU A 88 11.48 5.70 -4.04
N ARG A 89 10.68 5.54 -5.10
CA ARG A 89 11.16 5.68 -6.48
C ARG A 89 11.80 7.06 -6.67
N TYR A 90 11.13 8.13 -6.26
CA TYR A 90 11.68 9.49 -6.35
C TYR A 90 12.94 9.64 -5.48
N SER A 91 12.94 9.13 -4.25
CA SER A 91 14.15 9.15 -3.41
C SER A 91 15.33 8.41 -4.08
N VAL A 92 15.10 7.27 -4.72
CA VAL A 92 16.14 6.53 -5.45
C VAL A 92 16.67 7.35 -6.65
N GLU A 93 15.78 8.03 -7.37
CA GLU A 93 16.17 8.92 -8.47
C GLU A 93 17.04 10.08 -8.00
N ASP A 94 16.74 10.65 -6.82
CA ASP A 94 17.46 11.81 -6.27
C ASP A 94 18.80 11.45 -5.62
N TYR A 95 18.87 10.33 -4.90
CA TYR A 95 20.08 9.92 -4.18
C TYR A 95 21.11 9.20 -5.06
N PHE A 96 20.70 8.38 -6.04
CA PHE A 96 21.62 7.57 -6.84
C PHE A 96 21.96 8.22 -8.19
N LYS A 97 23.05 8.99 -8.23
CA LYS A 97 23.54 9.66 -9.46
C LYS A 97 24.01 8.68 -10.56
N ASN A 98 24.52 7.51 -10.16
CA ASN A 98 25.05 6.51 -11.10
C ASN A 98 23.90 5.69 -11.74
N PRO A 99 23.77 5.66 -13.08
CA PRO A 99 22.62 5.04 -13.75
C PRO A 99 22.51 3.53 -13.48
N LYS A 100 23.64 2.82 -13.39
CA LYS A 100 23.66 1.38 -13.04
C LYS A 100 23.14 1.13 -11.62
N ARG A 101 23.60 1.91 -10.63
CA ARG A 101 23.17 1.75 -9.23
C ARG A 101 21.68 2.04 -9.08
N ARG A 102 21.20 3.11 -9.74
CA ARG A 102 19.79 3.48 -9.77
C ARG A 102 18.90 2.39 -10.38
N PHE A 103 19.35 1.76 -11.46
CA PHE A 103 18.64 0.64 -12.07
C PHE A 103 18.48 -0.53 -11.08
N TRP A 104 19.57 -0.99 -10.47
CA TRP A 104 19.52 -2.09 -9.51
C TRP A 104 18.71 -1.75 -8.25
N ALA A 105 18.83 -0.52 -7.73
CA ALA A 105 18.03 -0.06 -6.60
C ALA A 105 16.52 -0.11 -6.90
N LYS A 106 16.10 0.36 -8.08
CA LYS A 106 14.69 0.26 -8.51
C LYS A 106 14.24 -1.17 -8.72
N LEU A 107 15.08 -2.02 -9.32
CA LEU A 107 14.76 -3.43 -9.52
C LEU A 107 14.48 -4.13 -8.20
N ILE A 108 15.35 -3.93 -7.20
CA ILE A 108 15.18 -4.49 -5.86
C ILE A 108 13.91 -3.92 -5.21
N LEU A 109 13.73 -2.60 -5.24
CA LEU A 109 12.55 -1.93 -4.69
C LEU A 109 11.24 -2.52 -5.23
N PHE A 110 11.10 -2.62 -6.55
CA PHE A 110 9.89 -3.15 -7.17
C PHE A 110 9.72 -4.65 -6.92
N SER A 111 10.80 -5.43 -6.89
CA SER A 111 10.73 -6.86 -6.60
C SER A 111 10.21 -7.12 -5.19
N VAL A 112 10.79 -6.43 -4.18
CA VAL A 112 10.35 -6.53 -2.79
C VAL A 112 8.89 -6.05 -2.66
N ALA A 113 8.55 -4.94 -3.31
CA ALA A 113 7.19 -4.41 -3.28
C ALA A 113 6.15 -5.40 -3.82
N ILE A 114 6.44 -6.06 -4.96
CA ILE A 114 5.55 -7.06 -5.56
C ILE A 114 5.40 -8.25 -4.62
N ILE A 115 6.50 -8.76 -4.07
CA ILE A 115 6.47 -9.90 -3.13
C ILE A 115 5.60 -9.57 -1.91
N LEU A 116 5.84 -8.43 -1.26
CA LEU A 116 5.06 -7.98 -0.10
C LEU A 116 3.58 -7.77 -0.45
N PHE A 117 3.29 -7.17 -1.60
CA PHE A 117 1.91 -6.93 -2.03
C PHE A 117 1.16 -8.24 -2.28
N VAL A 118 1.77 -9.19 -2.99
CA VAL A 118 1.18 -10.50 -3.26
C VAL A 118 0.97 -11.27 -1.96
N MET A 119 1.97 -11.32 -1.08
CA MET A 119 1.82 -11.98 0.23
C MET A 119 0.71 -11.35 1.07
N GLY A 120 0.60 -10.02 1.08
CA GLY A 120 -0.46 -9.29 1.79
C GLY A 120 -1.85 -9.61 1.24
N VAL A 121 -2.02 -9.58 -0.09
CA VAL A 121 -3.29 -9.94 -0.74
C VAL A 121 -3.66 -11.40 -0.47
N MET A 122 -2.69 -12.32 -0.58
CA MET A 122 -2.92 -13.74 -0.26
C MET A 122 -3.33 -13.91 1.20
N THR A 123 -2.71 -13.19 2.13
CA THR A 123 -3.05 -13.27 3.56
C THR A 123 -4.49 -12.83 3.81
N LEU A 124 -4.99 -11.81 3.11
CA LEU A 124 -6.36 -11.31 3.28
C LEU A 124 -7.42 -12.19 2.60
N TRP A 125 -7.09 -12.77 1.45
CA TRP A 125 -8.10 -13.38 0.56
C TRP A 125 -7.93 -14.87 0.27
N ALA A 126 -6.74 -15.44 0.41
CA ALA A 126 -6.49 -16.85 0.09
C ALA A 126 -6.88 -17.80 1.25
N PHE A 127 -6.98 -17.30 2.48
CA PHE A 127 -7.32 -18.11 3.66
C PHE A 127 -8.72 -17.77 4.19
N THR A 128 -9.48 -18.81 4.54
CA THR A 128 -10.81 -18.70 5.15
C THR A 128 -10.68 -18.67 6.67
N PHE A 129 -10.78 -17.47 7.24
CA PHE A 129 -10.78 -17.28 8.70
C PHE A 129 -12.17 -17.33 9.32
N GLU A 130 -13.22 -17.52 8.50
CA GLU A 130 -14.62 -17.46 8.93
C GLU A 130 -15.02 -18.64 9.82
N GLU A 131 -14.64 -19.86 9.43
CA GLU A 131 -14.89 -21.06 10.24
C GLU A 131 -14.16 -21.00 11.59
N MET A 132 -12.90 -20.53 11.60
CA MET A 132 -12.12 -20.36 12.83
C MET A 132 -12.64 -19.21 13.71
N GLY A 133 -13.03 -18.08 13.12
CA GLY A 133 -13.63 -16.96 13.84
C GLY A 133 -14.92 -17.37 14.54
N ASN A 134 -15.81 -18.07 13.82
CA ASN A 134 -17.06 -18.60 14.38
C ASN A 134 -16.81 -19.61 15.51
N ALA A 135 -15.78 -20.45 15.37
CA ALA A 135 -15.40 -21.40 16.42
C ALA A 135 -14.89 -20.70 17.69
N ILE A 136 -14.11 -19.62 17.55
CA ILE A 136 -13.60 -18.82 18.68
C ILE A 136 -14.75 -18.09 19.39
N ASP A 137 -15.67 -17.47 18.64
CA ASP A 137 -16.83 -16.78 19.20
C ASP A 137 -17.80 -17.76 19.91
N ALA A 138 -17.77 -19.04 19.56
CA ALA A 138 -18.55 -20.10 20.20
C ALA A 138 -17.91 -20.69 21.47
N LEU A 139 -16.65 -20.34 21.78
CA LEU A 139 -16.00 -20.82 23.00
C LEU A 139 -16.63 -20.15 24.23
N PRO A 140 -16.81 -20.87 25.35
CA PRO A 140 -17.22 -20.26 26.60
C PRO A 140 -16.15 -19.27 27.05
N HIS A 141 -16.44 -17.97 26.95
CA HIS A 141 -15.61 -16.94 27.56
C HIS A 141 -15.89 -17.00 29.06
N GLY A 142 -15.00 -17.65 29.81
CA GLY A 142 -15.10 -17.74 31.27
C GLY A 142 -15.15 -16.35 31.88
N ASN A 143 -16.13 -16.14 32.79
CA ASN A 143 -16.37 -14.92 33.53
C ASN A 143 -15.18 -14.51 34.41
#